data_AF-A0A1V5NGA8-F1
#
_entry.id   AF-A0A1V5NGA8-F1
#
_cell.length_a   1.000
_cell.length_b   1.000
_cell.length_c   1.000
_cell.angle_alpha   90.00
_cell.angle_beta   90.00
_cell.angle_gamma   90.00
#
_symmetry.space_group_name_H-M   'P 1'
#
loop_
_entity.id
_entity.type
_entity.pdbx_description
1 polymer ?
#
loop_
_entity_poly.entity_id
_entity_poly.type
_entity_poly.pdbx_seq_one_letter_code
_entity_poly.pdbx_strand_id
1 'polypeptide(L)'
;MYVLALFALYPDIIAHGRLVTTDIAAAFGYIITMYYFDKALTQKTFKYIVYAAIAFGVAQLLKFSAFLLFGALLFLVFIRAYIERHDGFSKQLWQYLKAYFLVCILSIIVVWIAYIPFVWNTPTGIEHEVIDRNITMEPSREWIRNGLHVLENNVVTRALGHYLLGVALVIYRVEGGNATFLMGQIAEKSIQWFFPIAWFYKTPLTIIALLSMAFGVIAIKRFGSRSEASRVWALLIPFAIYWAFTLKGSLNIGIRHLIPTIPFVLMLIGYAIYRINMKPWKWGVLLLLLGFQIYHTLSYYPGFIGYFNNLVPRDERHNYLVDSSLDWGQDLLRLKQYIEANDIKEIKIDYFGGSVPSYYIPQSTPWHSQYGPTTGWLAISATFYQSSKLYGPKEGKWSYQWLDDHEPKAIIGGSILVFNISEEDLERRPPVSPYPITFIDSPAKTQEEKERKIEL
;
A
#
# COMPACT_ATOMS: atom_id res chain seq x y z
N MET A 1 8.29 2.87 -25.16
CA MET A 1 8.50 4.29 -24.78
C MET A 1 7.25 4.89 -24.13
N TYR A 2 6.09 4.93 -24.80
CA TYR A 2 4.87 5.53 -24.22
C TYR A 2 4.48 4.95 -22.83
N VAL A 3 4.42 3.62 -22.70
CA VAL A 3 4.16 2.94 -21.41
C VAL A 3 5.17 3.31 -20.33
N LEU A 4 6.45 3.44 -20.70
CA LEU A 4 7.52 3.82 -19.77
C LEU A 4 7.34 5.28 -19.31
N ALA A 5 6.94 6.19 -20.21
CA ALA A 5 6.62 7.56 -19.85
C ALA A 5 5.43 7.62 -18.88
N LEU A 6 4.37 6.85 -19.13
CA LEU A 6 3.24 6.75 -18.21
C LEU A 6 3.67 6.22 -16.83
N PHE A 7 4.55 5.22 -16.77
CA PHE A 7 5.09 4.69 -15.52
C PHE A 7 5.93 5.72 -14.76
N ALA A 8 6.86 6.38 -15.45
CA ALA A 8 7.73 7.40 -14.86
C ALA A 8 6.95 8.63 -14.38
N LEU A 9 5.77 8.89 -14.96
CA LEU A 9 4.87 9.99 -14.62
C LEU A 9 3.68 9.53 -13.77
N TYR A 10 3.63 8.28 -13.31
CA TYR A 10 2.54 7.82 -12.45
C TYR A 10 2.74 8.38 -11.03
N PRO A 11 1.82 9.20 -10.49
CA PRO A 11 2.04 9.92 -9.25
C PRO A 11 2.46 9.04 -8.07
N ASP A 12 1.78 7.91 -7.85
CA ASP A 12 2.14 6.99 -6.75
C ASP A 12 3.50 6.29 -6.97
N ILE A 13 3.93 6.07 -8.22
CA ILE A 13 5.26 5.51 -8.51
C ILE A 13 6.35 6.51 -8.12
N ILE A 14 6.17 7.79 -8.46
CA ILE A 14 7.08 8.85 -8.04
C ILE A 14 7.04 9.02 -6.52
N ALA A 15 5.84 9.02 -5.94
CA ALA A 15 5.62 9.24 -4.52
C ALA A 15 6.29 8.17 -3.66
N HIS A 16 6.12 6.88 -4.01
CA HIS A 16 6.66 5.76 -3.26
C HIS A 16 8.06 5.34 -3.71
N GLY A 17 8.53 5.78 -4.90
CA GLY A 17 9.91 5.56 -5.36
C GLY A 17 10.98 6.30 -4.56
N ARG A 18 10.59 7.35 -3.82
CA ARG A 18 11.47 8.11 -2.91
C ARG A 18 11.37 7.69 -1.45
N LEU A 19 10.51 6.72 -1.12
CA LEU A 19 10.32 6.22 0.24
C LEU A 19 11.07 4.90 0.40
N VAL A 20 11.65 4.69 1.57
CA VAL A 20 12.26 3.39 1.93
C VAL A 20 11.14 2.43 2.36
N THR A 21 10.37 1.93 1.37
CA THR A 21 9.33 0.91 1.56
C THR A 21 9.50 -0.25 0.58
N THR A 22 8.72 -1.32 0.76
CA THR A 22 8.77 -2.53 -0.07
C THR A 22 7.84 -2.47 -1.29
N ASP A 23 7.10 -1.37 -1.49
CA ASP A 23 5.99 -1.32 -2.44
C ASP A 23 6.47 -1.34 -3.92
N ILE A 24 7.44 -0.49 -4.26
CA ILE A 24 8.03 -0.45 -5.62
C ILE A 24 8.85 -1.71 -5.90
N ALA A 25 9.56 -2.21 -4.90
CA ALA A 25 10.31 -3.46 -4.99
C ALA A 25 9.38 -4.64 -5.29
N ALA A 26 8.22 -4.70 -4.65
CA ALA A 26 7.21 -5.71 -4.96
C ALA A 26 6.71 -5.61 -6.41
N ALA A 27 6.42 -4.42 -6.94
CA ALA A 27 6.06 -4.26 -8.35
C ALA A 27 7.12 -4.81 -9.30
N PHE A 28 8.40 -4.54 -9.03
CA PHE A 28 9.50 -5.12 -9.78
C PHE A 28 9.52 -6.66 -9.67
N GLY A 29 9.44 -7.20 -8.45
CA GLY A 29 9.43 -8.64 -8.19
C GLY A 29 8.31 -9.38 -8.92
N TYR A 30 7.09 -8.83 -8.94
CA TYR A 30 5.98 -9.39 -9.70
C TYR A 30 6.27 -9.44 -11.20
N ILE A 31 6.80 -8.35 -11.75
CA ILE A 31 7.03 -8.23 -13.19
C ILE A 31 8.13 -9.15 -13.68
N ILE A 32 9.27 -9.17 -12.99
CA ILE A 32 10.41 -10.01 -13.39
C ILE A 32 10.08 -11.49 -13.24
N THR A 33 9.30 -11.86 -12.21
CA THR A 33 8.77 -13.22 -12.02
C THR A 33 7.89 -13.63 -13.19
N MET A 34 6.86 -12.83 -13.51
CA MET A 34 5.93 -13.14 -14.60
C MET A 34 6.65 -13.21 -15.95
N TYR A 35 7.61 -12.31 -16.20
CA TYR A 35 8.40 -12.30 -17.44
C TYR A 35 9.22 -13.58 -17.61
N TYR A 36 10.03 -13.98 -16.61
CA TYR A 36 10.86 -15.17 -16.74
C TYR A 36 10.05 -16.46 -16.68
N PHE A 37 8.95 -16.49 -15.93
CA PHE A 37 8.05 -17.64 -15.95
C PHE A 37 7.39 -17.82 -17.31
N ASP A 38 6.97 -16.74 -17.97
CA ASP A 38 6.48 -16.78 -19.35
C ASP A 38 7.52 -17.39 -20.30
N LYS A 39 8.79 -16.98 -20.16
CA LYS A 39 9.93 -17.54 -20.90
C LYS A 39 10.17 -19.01 -20.57
N ALA A 40 10.06 -19.42 -19.30
CA ALA A 40 10.22 -20.82 -18.90
C ALA A 40 9.18 -21.73 -19.57
N LEU A 41 7.92 -21.28 -19.65
CA LEU A 41 6.85 -22.03 -20.31
C LEU A 41 6.98 -22.05 -21.85
N THR A 42 7.42 -20.95 -22.46
CA THR A 42 7.51 -20.83 -23.94
C THR A 42 8.77 -21.45 -24.51
N GLN A 43 9.92 -21.21 -23.90
CA GLN A 43 11.23 -21.68 -24.40
C GLN A 43 11.56 -23.09 -23.90
N LYS A 44 10.95 -23.53 -22.79
CA LYS A 44 11.09 -24.88 -22.22
C LYS A 44 12.55 -25.30 -21.93
N THR A 45 13.44 -24.33 -21.69
CA THR A 45 14.85 -24.60 -21.33
C THR A 45 15.05 -24.45 -19.82
N PHE A 46 15.93 -25.28 -19.24
CA PHE A 46 16.28 -25.20 -17.81
C PHE A 46 16.82 -23.82 -17.38
N LYS A 47 17.55 -23.12 -18.27
CA LYS A 47 18.04 -21.75 -18.03
C LYS A 47 16.94 -20.78 -17.59
N TYR A 48 15.80 -20.76 -18.29
CA TYR A 48 14.68 -19.88 -17.95
C TYR A 48 13.92 -20.35 -16.71
N ILE A 49 13.95 -21.64 -16.38
CA ILE A 49 13.42 -22.14 -15.11
C ILE A 49 14.25 -21.59 -13.95
N VAL A 50 15.58 -21.61 -14.05
CA VAL A 50 16.47 -21.02 -13.03
C VAL A 50 16.24 -19.52 -12.90
N TYR A 51 16.14 -18.79 -14.02
CA TYR A 51 15.85 -17.34 -13.95
C TYR A 51 14.48 -17.04 -13.36
N ALA A 52 13.46 -17.81 -13.69
CA ALA A 52 12.13 -17.67 -13.09
C ALA A 52 12.16 -17.98 -11.59
N ALA A 53 12.90 -19.01 -11.16
CA ALA A 53 13.05 -19.36 -9.76
C ALA A 53 13.79 -18.30 -8.94
N ILE A 54 14.88 -17.73 -9.47
CA ILE A 54 15.61 -16.63 -8.83
C ILE A 54 14.71 -15.40 -8.73
N ALA A 55 14.07 -15.01 -9.84
CA ALA A 55 13.13 -13.89 -9.87
C ALA A 55 12.01 -14.06 -8.84
N PHE A 56 11.42 -15.26 -8.78
CA PHE A 56 10.33 -15.57 -7.87
C PHE A 56 10.77 -15.59 -6.41
N GLY A 57 11.91 -16.22 -6.11
CA GLY A 57 12.50 -16.24 -4.76
C GLY A 57 12.86 -14.83 -4.29
N VAL A 58 13.49 -14.01 -5.14
CA VAL A 58 13.75 -12.60 -4.83
C VAL A 58 12.46 -11.84 -4.60
N ALA A 59 11.41 -12.06 -5.41
CA ALA A 59 10.11 -11.41 -5.20
C ALA A 59 9.52 -11.74 -3.81
N GLN A 60 9.65 -12.99 -3.34
CA GLN A 60 9.26 -13.38 -1.98
C GLN A 60 10.04 -12.61 -0.91
N LEU A 61 11.34 -12.41 -1.11
CA LEU A 61 12.21 -11.67 -0.19
C LEU A 61 11.91 -10.16 -0.16
N LEU A 62 11.44 -9.59 -1.28
CA LEU A 62 11.15 -8.16 -1.35
C LEU A 62 9.87 -7.78 -0.60
N LYS A 63 8.85 -8.64 -0.63
CA LYS A 63 7.58 -8.39 0.07
C LYS A 63 6.78 -9.68 0.24
N PHE A 64 6.33 -9.95 1.47
CA PHE A 64 5.55 -11.16 1.76
C PHE A 64 4.30 -11.32 0.88
N SER A 65 3.61 -10.23 0.49
CA SER A 65 2.44 -10.33 -0.40
C SER A 65 2.73 -10.99 -1.74
N ALA A 66 4.00 -11.06 -2.17
CA ALA A 66 4.43 -11.82 -3.34
C ALA A 66 4.10 -13.31 -3.26
N PHE A 67 3.73 -13.87 -2.10
CA PHE A 67 3.22 -15.25 -2.00
C PHE A 67 2.01 -15.49 -2.91
N LEU A 68 1.22 -14.45 -3.23
CA LEU A 68 0.10 -14.53 -4.17
C LEU A 68 0.53 -14.96 -5.58
N LEU A 69 1.81 -14.80 -5.94
CA LEU A 69 2.36 -15.27 -7.20
C LEU A 69 2.32 -16.81 -7.30
N PHE A 70 2.37 -17.58 -6.21
CA PHE A 70 2.18 -19.05 -6.28
C PHE A 70 0.84 -19.38 -6.99
N GLY A 71 -0.24 -18.75 -6.54
CA GLY A 71 -1.56 -18.90 -7.17
C GLY A 71 -1.62 -18.34 -8.58
N ALA A 72 -0.98 -17.19 -8.83
CA ALA A 72 -0.99 -16.57 -10.16
C ALA A 72 -0.25 -17.38 -11.22
N LEU A 73 0.92 -17.93 -10.89
CA LEU A 73 1.69 -18.78 -11.77
C LEU A 73 0.95 -20.10 -12.03
N LEU A 74 0.34 -20.69 -11.01
CA LEU A 74 -0.47 -21.90 -11.15
C LEU A 74 -1.69 -21.67 -12.06
N PHE A 75 -2.43 -20.60 -11.85
CA PHE A 75 -3.59 -20.28 -12.70
C PHE A 75 -3.16 -20.00 -14.15
N LEU A 76 -2.02 -19.32 -14.34
CA LEU A 76 -1.44 -19.12 -15.66
C LEU A 76 -1.08 -20.45 -16.35
N VAL A 77 -0.58 -21.45 -15.62
CA VAL A 77 -0.33 -22.80 -16.15
C VAL A 77 -1.61 -23.41 -16.72
N PHE A 78 -2.71 -23.39 -15.97
CA PHE A 78 -3.99 -23.94 -16.44
C PHE A 78 -4.52 -23.21 -17.68
N ILE A 79 -4.51 -21.87 -17.65
CA ILE A 79 -5.01 -21.05 -18.77
C ILE A 79 -4.16 -21.27 -20.02
N ARG A 80 -2.83 -21.29 -19.90
CA ARG A 80 -1.95 -21.57 -21.04
C ARG A 80 -2.11 -22.98 -21.57
N ALA A 81 -2.19 -23.98 -20.70
CA ALA A 81 -2.43 -25.36 -21.12
C ALA A 81 -3.75 -25.50 -21.89
N TYR A 82 -4.80 -24.79 -21.46
CA TYR A 82 -6.07 -24.73 -22.18
C TYR A 82 -5.92 -24.04 -23.54
N ILE A 83 -5.31 -22.86 -23.61
CA ILE A 83 -5.19 -22.08 -24.85
C ILE A 83 -4.28 -22.79 -25.87
N GLU A 84 -3.19 -23.40 -25.42
CA GLU A 84 -2.10 -23.93 -26.25
C GLU A 84 -2.15 -25.46 -26.40
N ARG A 85 -3.35 -26.05 -26.28
CA ARG A 85 -3.64 -27.49 -26.30
C ARG A 85 -3.41 -28.21 -27.65
N HIS A 86 -2.34 -27.89 -28.37
CA HIS A 86 -2.03 -28.49 -29.69
C HIS A 86 -1.92 -30.02 -29.63
N ASP A 87 -1.19 -30.55 -28.66
CA ASP A 87 -0.98 -32.00 -28.47
C ASP A 87 -1.92 -32.61 -27.41
N GLY A 88 -3.01 -31.91 -27.07
CA GLY A 88 -3.93 -32.28 -25.99
C GLY A 88 -3.66 -31.57 -24.67
N PHE A 89 -4.74 -31.27 -23.94
CA PHE A 89 -4.71 -30.48 -22.70
C PHE A 89 -3.87 -31.14 -21.61
N SER A 90 -4.05 -32.44 -21.34
CA SER A 90 -3.37 -33.15 -20.24
C SER A 90 -1.85 -33.18 -20.42
N LYS A 91 -1.38 -33.42 -21.64
CA LYS A 91 0.06 -33.43 -21.97
C LYS A 91 0.67 -32.04 -21.76
N GLN A 92 0.00 -31.00 -22.25
CA GLN A 92 0.46 -29.63 -22.10
C GLN A 92 0.46 -29.17 -20.64
N LEU A 93 -0.63 -29.48 -19.92
CA LEU A 93 -0.78 -29.17 -18.50
C LEU A 93 0.34 -29.82 -17.69
N TRP A 94 0.65 -31.10 -17.93
CA TRP A 94 1.72 -31.80 -17.23
C TRP A 94 3.10 -31.17 -17.47
N GLN A 95 3.40 -30.75 -18.71
CA GLN A 95 4.66 -30.06 -19.01
C GLN A 95 4.78 -28.73 -18.25
N TYR A 96 3.69 -27.95 -18.21
CA TYR A 96 3.66 -26.67 -17.51
C TYR A 96 3.66 -26.82 -15.99
N LEU A 97 2.99 -27.83 -15.44
CA LEU A 97 3.06 -28.16 -14.02
C LEU A 97 4.48 -28.56 -13.61
N LYS A 98 5.21 -29.35 -14.41
CA LYS A 98 6.62 -29.66 -14.13
C LYS A 98 7.48 -28.40 -14.02
N ALA A 99 7.34 -27.49 -14.98
CA ALA A 99 8.06 -26.22 -14.95
C ALA A 99 7.68 -25.38 -13.71
N TYR A 100 6.38 -25.29 -13.40
CA TYR A 100 5.87 -24.62 -12.20
C TYR A 100 6.46 -25.19 -10.90
N PHE A 101 6.37 -26.50 -10.69
CA PHE A 101 6.89 -27.13 -9.48
C PHE A 101 8.41 -26.94 -9.35
N LEU A 102 9.16 -27.06 -10.45
CA LEU A 102 10.59 -26.83 -10.44
C LEU A 102 10.94 -25.37 -10.11
N VAL A 103 10.20 -24.40 -10.67
CA VAL A 103 10.35 -22.98 -10.31
C VAL A 103 10.04 -22.74 -8.82
N CYS A 104 8.95 -23.31 -8.30
CA CYS A 104 8.58 -23.18 -6.89
C CYS A 104 9.64 -23.75 -5.95
N ILE A 105 10.10 -24.99 -6.19
CA ILE A 105 11.13 -25.64 -5.37
C ILE A 105 12.41 -24.82 -5.38
N LEU A 106 12.90 -24.43 -6.56
CA LEU A 106 14.12 -23.64 -6.69
C LEU A 106 13.96 -22.22 -6.07
N SER A 107 12.77 -21.61 -6.13
CA SER A 107 12.52 -20.33 -5.45
C SER A 107 12.56 -20.44 -3.93
N ILE A 108 12.09 -21.56 -3.36
CA ILE A 108 12.17 -21.82 -1.92
C ILE A 108 13.63 -21.97 -1.51
N ILE A 109 14.48 -22.58 -2.35
CA ILE A 109 15.93 -22.65 -2.11
C ILE A 109 16.54 -21.25 -2.09
N VAL A 110 16.13 -20.34 -2.98
CA VAL A 110 16.61 -18.95 -3.00
C VAL A 110 16.23 -18.22 -1.70
N VAL A 111 14.99 -18.38 -1.23
CA VAL A 111 14.55 -17.83 0.07
C VAL A 111 15.36 -18.43 1.21
N TRP A 112 15.54 -19.75 1.20
CA TRP A 112 16.31 -20.47 2.21
C TRP A 112 17.75 -19.97 2.32
N ILE A 113 18.45 -19.82 1.18
CA ILE A 113 19.83 -19.31 1.13
C ILE A 113 19.91 -17.91 1.75
N ALA A 114 18.90 -17.06 1.54
CA ALA A 114 18.87 -15.72 2.09
C ALA A 114 18.60 -15.71 3.60
N TYR A 115 17.73 -16.60 4.11
CA TYR A 115 17.34 -16.61 5.53
C TYR A 115 18.32 -17.38 6.42
N ILE A 116 18.94 -18.46 5.93
CA ILE A 116 19.76 -19.35 6.78
C ILE A 116 20.89 -18.62 7.52
N PRO A 117 21.62 -17.64 6.97
CA PRO A 117 22.70 -16.96 7.69
C PRO A 117 22.21 -16.19 8.93
N PHE A 118 20.93 -15.78 8.94
CA PHE A 118 20.34 -15.03 10.05
C PHE A 118 19.83 -15.90 11.19
N VAL A 119 19.58 -17.19 10.93
CA VAL A 119 18.90 -18.08 11.91
C VAL A 119 19.68 -19.35 12.28
N TRP A 120 20.76 -19.68 11.56
CA TRP A 120 21.46 -20.96 11.73
C TRP A 120 22.00 -21.18 13.16
N ASN A 121 22.46 -20.12 13.82
CA ASN A 121 22.98 -20.14 15.18
C ASN A 121 22.00 -19.56 16.23
N THR A 122 20.77 -19.23 15.84
CA THR A 122 19.78 -18.73 16.80
C THR A 122 19.39 -19.84 17.77
N PRO A 123 19.41 -19.62 19.10
CA PRO A 123 18.90 -20.59 20.05
C PRO A 123 17.43 -20.92 19.77
N THR A 124 17.06 -22.21 19.78
CA THR A 124 15.69 -22.65 19.47
C THR A 124 14.64 -22.00 20.38
N GLY A 125 14.96 -21.75 21.65
CA GLY A 125 14.04 -21.08 22.58
C GLY A 125 13.66 -19.65 22.18
N ILE A 126 14.55 -18.93 21.47
CA ILE A 126 14.24 -17.58 20.97
C ILE A 126 13.25 -17.65 19.81
N GLU A 127 13.46 -18.54 18.85
CA GLU A 127 12.51 -18.75 17.75
C GLU A 127 11.14 -19.18 18.29
N HIS A 128 11.14 -20.06 19.29
CA HIS A 128 9.92 -20.56 19.92
C HIS A 128 9.11 -19.41 20.52
N GLU A 129 9.79 -18.54 21.27
CA GLU A 129 9.19 -17.35 21.86
C GLU A 129 8.71 -16.34 20.80
N VAL A 130 9.46 -16.17 19.70
CA VAL A 130 9.06 -15.30 18.60
C VAL A 130 7.76 -15.81 17.94
N ILE A 131 7.61 -17.12 17.74
CA ILE A 131 6.37 -17.71 17.23
C ILE A 131 5.22 -17.46 18.22
N ASP A 132 5.41 -17.79 19.49
CA ASP A 132 4.36 -17.72 20.52
C ASP A 132 3.88 -16.29 20.80
N ARG A 133 4.78 -15.31 20.76
CA ARG A 133 4.43 -13.89 20.94
C ARG A 133 3.64 -13.33 19.76
N ASN A 134 3.82 -13.89 18.56
CA ASN A 134 3.24 -13.35 17.33
C ASN A 134 1.99 -14.10 16.86
N ILE A 135 1.86 -15.40 17.15
CA ILE A 135 0.71 -16.21 16.78
C ILE A 135 -0.06 -16.59 18.04
N THR A 136 -1.24 -15.99 18.23
CA THR A 136 -2.11 -16.24 19.39
C THR A 136 -2.53 -17.71 19.49
N MET A 137 -2.83 -18.15 20.72
CA MET A 137 -3.34 -19.50 21.04
C MET A 137 -4.81 -19.71 20.61
N GLU A 138 -5.22 -19.17 19.46
CA GLU A 138 -6.54 -19.40 18.89
C GLU A 138 -6.58 -20.78 18.20
N PRO A 139 -7.64 -21.59 18.39
CA PRO A 139 -7.75 -22.92 17.76
C PRO A 139 -7.59 -22.90 16.23
N SER A 140 -8.02 -21.81 15.58
CA SER A 140 -7.90 -21.63 14.13
C SER A 140 -6.46 -21.47 13.63
N ARG A 141 -5.52 -21.08 14.51
CA ARG A 141 -4.11 -20.78 14.19
C ARG A 141 -3.15 -21.85 14.70
N GLU A 142 -3.63 -22.78 15.53
CA GLU A 142 -2.82 -23.82 16.16
C GLU A 142 -2.05 -24.67 15.15
N TRP A 143 -2.67 -25.01 14.01
CA TRP A 143 -2.01 -25.81 12.98
C TRP A 143 -0.80 -25.13 12.34
N ILE A 144 -0.87 -23.82 12.07
CA ILE A 144 0.27 -23.04 11.55
C ILE A 144 1.34 -22.95 12.62
N ARG A 145 0.95 -22.62 13.85
CA ARG A 145 1.88 -22.50 14.98
C ARG A 145 2.65 -23.80 15.21
N ASN A 146 1.96 -24.94 15.28
CA ASN A 146 2.58 -26.26 15.44
C ASN A 146 3.50 -26.60 14.26
N GLY A 147 3.09 -26.28 13.03
CA GLY A 147 3.93 -26.46 11.84
C GLY A 147 5.23 -25.65 11.90
N LEU A 148 5.16 -24.40 12.37
CA LEU A 148 6.34 -23.54 12.55
C LEU A 148 7.27 -24.09 13.65
N HIS A 149 6.73 -24.60 14.76
CA HIS A 149 7.52 -25.26 15.80
C HIS A 149 8.21 -26.54 15.32
N VAL A 150 7.64 -27.27 14.37
CA VAL A 150 8.35 -28.41 13.76
C VAL A 150 9.55 -27.92 12.93
N LEU A 151 9.40 -26.81 12.20
CA LEU A 151 10.45 -26.28 11.34
C LEU A 151 11.60 -25.65 12.14
N GLU A 152 11.32 -24.95 13.24
CA GLU A 152 12.36 -24.26 14.03
C GLU A 152 13.31 -25.21 14.77
N ASN A 153 12.85 -26.42 15.08
CA ASN A 153 13.59 -27.44 15.81
C ASN A 153 14.73 -28.07 14.99
N ASN A 154 14.82 -27.76 13.69
CA ASN A 154 15.88 -28.24 12.81
C ASN A 154 16.59 -27.06 12.13
N VAL A 155 17.92 -27.04 12.23
CA VAL A 155 18.78 -25.96 11.74
C VAL A 155 18.56 -25.65 10.26
N VAL A 156 18.32 -26.68 9.44
CA VAL A 156 18.07 -26.53 8.00
C VAL A 156 16.69 -25.93 7.75
N THR A 157 15.64 -26.44 8.39
CA THR A 157 14.27 -26.00 8.11
C THR A 157 13.86 -24.72 8.81
N ARG A 158 14.58 -24.30 9.87
CA ARG A 158 14.29 -23.10 10.65
C ARG A 158 14.22 -21.83 9.81
N ALA A 159 15.11 -21.70 8.82
CA ALA A 159 15.08 -20.57 7.88
C ALA A 159 13.76 -20.46 7.12
N LEU A 160 13.19 -21.60 6.70
CA LEU A 160 11.87 -21.63 6.07
C LEU A 160 10.77 -21.36 7.09
N GLY A 161 10.87 -21.90 8.31
CA GLY A 161 9.95 -21.61 9.40
C GLY A 161 9.85 -20.10 9.69
N HIS A 162 11.00 -19.44 9.84
CA HIS A 162 11.06 -18.00 10.11
C HIS A 162 10.47 -17.16 8.96
N TYR A 163 10.72 -17.54 7.71
CA TYR A 163 10.07 -16.90 6.55
C TYR A 163 8.54 -17.12 6.56
N LEU A 164 8.08 -18.36 6.81
CA LEU A 164 6.67 -18.70 6.85
C LEU A 164 5.93 -18.00 8.00
N LEU A 165 6.58 -17.75 9.14
CA LEU A 165 6.07 -16.90 10.20
C LEU A 165 5.74 -15.50 9.67
N GLY A 166 6.64 -14.89 8.89
CA GLY A 166 6.40 -13.58 8.26
C GLY A 166 5.21 -13.58 7.29
N VAL A 167 5.05 -14.64 6.50
CA VAL A 167 3.86 -14.82 5.64
C VAL A 167 2.58 -14.93 6.47
N ALA A 168 2.59 -15.73 7.54
CA ALA A 168 1.46 -15.90 8.45
C ALA A 168 1.07 -14.57 9.11
N LEU A 169 2.05 -13.79 9.57
CA LEU A 169 1.81 -12.48 10.17
C LEU A 169 1.13 -11.50 9.21
N VAL A 170 1.50 -11.50 7.93
CA VAL A 170 0.83 -10.65 6.93
C VAL A 170 -0.60 -11.13 6.66
N ILE A 171 -0.85 -12.43 6.59
CA ILE A 171 -2.21 -12.98 6.43
C ILE A 171 -3.08 -12.57 7.62
N TYR A 172 -2.62 -12.77 8.85
CA TYR A 172 -3.37 -12.40 10.05
C TYR A 172 -3.55 -10.88 10.20
N ARG A 173 -2.58 -10.08 9.75
CA ARG A 173 -2.74 -8.62 9.67
C ARG A 173 -3.85 -8.24 8.69
N VAL A 174 -3.97 -8.93 7.56
CA VAL A 174 -5.04 -8.72 6.58
C VAL A 174 -6.41 -9.14 7.11
N GLU A 175 -6.47 -10.21 7.89
CA GLU A 175 -7.70 -10.67 8.54
C GLU A 175 -8.16 -9.76 9.68
N GLY A 176 -7.23 -9.28 10.51
CA GLY A 176 -7.52 -8.42 11.66
C GLY A 176 -8.11 -7.06 11.28
N GLY A 177 -7.68 -6.51 10.13
CA GLY A 177 -8.17 -5.26 9.58
C GLY A 177 -7.74 -4.00 10.34
N ASN A 178 -8.34 -2.86 9.97
CA ASN A 178 -8.05 -1.56 10.56
C ASN A 178 -9.22 -0.59 10.43
N ALA A 179 -9.30 0.39 11.33
CA ALA A 179 -10.21 1.51 11.12
C ALA A 179 -9.96 2.14 9.75
N THR A 180 -11.02 2.29 8.99
CA THR A 180 -10.95 2.74 7.60
C THR A 180 -11.85 3.94 7.43
N PHE A 181 -11.32 4.98 6.79
CA PHE A 181 -12.07 6.14 6.35
C PHE A 181 -12.12 6.19 4.82
N LEU A 182 -13.29 6.46 4.26
CA LEU A 182 -13.51 6.66 2.82
C LEU A 182 -14.75 7.53 2.58
N MET A 183 -14.58 8.69 1.97
CA MET A 183 -15.68 9.61 1.59
C MET A 183 -16.68 9.88 2.73
N GLY A 184 -16.17 10.24 3.91
CA GLY A 184 -16.99 10.48 5.10
C GLY A 184 -17.52 9.20 5.78
N GLN A 185 -17.43 8.04 5.14
CA GLN A 185 -17.75 6.76 5.76
C GLN A 185 -16.59 6.28 6.62
N ILE A 186 -16.93 5.76 7.79
CA ILE A 186 -15.99 5.23 8.74
C ILE A 186 -16.40 3.80 9.06
N ALA A 187 -15.46 2.87 8.97
CA ALA A 187 -15.67 1.47 9.34
C ALA A 187 -14.62 0.99 10.34
N GLU A 188 -15.01 0.08 11.22
CA GLU A 188 -14.13 -0.53 12.22
C GLU A 188 -13.03 -1.39 11.62
N LYS A 189 -13.40 -2.21 10.62
CA LYS A 189 -12.52 -3.23 10.07
C LYS A 189 -12.10 -2.93 8.65
N SER A 190 -13.07 -2.68 7.77
CA SER A 190 -12.80 -2.43 6.36
C SER A 190 -14.05 -1.91 5.65
N ILE A 191 -13.82 -1.36 4.47
CA ILE A 191 -14.83 -0.97 3.48
C ILE A 191 -14.50 -1.75 2.21
N GLN A 192 -15.39 -2.64 1.77
CA GLN A 192 -15.08 -3.59 0.67
C GLN A 192 -14.72 -2.88 -0.64
N TRP A 193 -15.35 -1.74 -0.92
CA TRP A 193 -15.09 -0.92 -2.11
C TRP A 193 -13.98 0.13 -1.92
N PHE A 194 -13.20 0.05 -0.84
CA PHE A 194 -12.10 0.98 -0.57
C PHE A 194 -11.10 1.04 -1.71
N PHE A 195 -10.52 -0.09 -2.11
CA PHE A 195 -9.46 -0.10 -3.13
C PHE A 195 -9.95 0.35 -4.51
N PRO A 196 -11.13 -0.07 -5.02
CA PRO A 196 -11.70 0.49 -6.24
C PRO A 196 -11.88 2.02 -6.21
N ILE A 197 -12.45 2.55 -5.13
CA ILE A 197 -12.72 4.00 -5.01
C ILE A 197 -11.40 4.77 -4.81
N ALA A 198 -10.52 4.29 -3.94
CA ALA A 198 -9.21 4.88 -3.73
C ALA A 198 -8.40 4.88 -5.02
N TRP A 199 -8.36 3.77 -5.76
CA TRP A 199 -7.69 3.70 -7.07
C TRP A 199 -8.30 4.68 -8.05
N PHE A 200 -9.63 4.78 -8.11
CA PHE A 200 -10.30 5.72 -8.99
C PHE A 200 -9.88 7.17 -8.71
N TYR A 201 -9.91 7.64 -7.47
CA TYR A 201 -9.52 9.01 -7.13
C TYR A 201 -8.02 9.29 -7.20
N LYS A 202 -7.19 8.30 -6.89
CA LYS A 202 -5.72 8.44 -6.89
C LYS A 202 -5.12 8.28 -8.28
N THR A 203 -5.83 7.67 -9.22
CA THR A 203 -5.31 7.41 -10.56
C THR A 203 -5.60 8.58 -11.49
N PRO A 204 -4.60 9.07 -12.26
CA PRO A 204 -4.82 10.09 -13.29
C PRO A 204 -5.90 9.69 -14.30
N LEU A 205 -6.77 10.65 -14.65
CA LEU A 205 -7.86 10.40 -15.61
C LEU A 205 -7.35 9.89 -16.97
N THR A 206 -6.14 10.30 -17.37
CA THR A 206 -5.46 9.76 -18.56
C THR A 206 -5.28 8.25 -18.49
N ILE A 207 -4.83 7.71 -17.35
CA ILE A 207 -4.62 6.28 -17.17
C ILE A 207 -5.97 5.55 -17.17
N ILE A 208 -6.99 6.11 -16.51
CA ILE A 208 -8.35 5.54 -16.50
C ILE A 208 -8.90 5.47 -17.92
N ALA A 209 -8.86 6.57 -18.68
CA ALA A 209 -9.35 6.62 -20.06
C ALA A 209 -8.61 5.63 -20.98
N LEU A 210 -7.29 5.53 -20.86
CA LEU A 210 -6.49 4.58 -21.63
C LEU A 210 -6.75 3.12 -21.24
N LEU A 211 -7.00 2.86 -19.96
CA LEU A 211 -7.36 1.52 -19.49
C LEU A 211 -8.76 1.12 -19.98
N SER A 212 -9.74 2.02 -19.93
CA SER A 212 -11.07 1.81 -20.52
C SER A 212 -10.97 1.53 -22.02
N MET A 213 -10.15 2.29 -22.74
CA MET A 213 -9.84 2.01 -24.15
C MET A 213 -9.21 0.62 -24.32
N ALA A 214 -8.29 0.23 -23.43
CA ALA A 214 -7.64 -1.07 -23.51
C ALA A 214 -8.63 -2.23 -23.39
N PHE A 215 -9.54 -2.16 -22.42
CA PHE A 215 -10.64 -3.12 -22.29
C PHE A 215 -11.55 -3.13 -23.53
N GLY A 216 -11.92 -1.96 -24.05
CA GLY A 216 -12.71 -1.86 -25.28
C GLY A 216 -12.02 -2.51 -26.49
N VAL A 217 -10.72 -2.29 -26.66
CA VAL A 217 -9.93 -2.91 -27.74
C VAL A 217 -9.89 -4.43 -27.59
N ILE A 218 -9.69 -4.94 -26.37
CA ILE A 218 -9.64 -6.39 -26.10
C ILE A 218 -11.01 -7.04 -26.31
N ALA A 219 -12.09 -6.37 -25.92
CA ALA A 219 -13.45 -6.88 -26.09
C ALA A 219 -13.88 -6.92 -27.58
N ILE A 220 -13.57 -5.87 -28.35
CA ILE A 220 -13.97 -5.75 -29.75
C ILE A 220 -13.06 -6.57 -30.67
N LYS A 221 -11.74 -6.51 -30.45
CA LYS A 221 -10.78 -7.21 -31.29
C LYS A 221 -10.53 -8.60 -30.73
N ARG A 222 -11.08 -9.62 -31.41
CA ARG A 222 -10.75 -11.02 -31.14
C ARG A 222 -9.23 -11.23 -31.12
N PHE A 223 -8.76 -12.16 -30.30
CA PHE A 223 -7.37 -12.59 -30.30
C PHE A 223 -7.05 -13.22 -31.66
N GLY A 224 -6.07 -12.66 -32.36
CA GLY A 224 -5.61 -13.13 -33.67
C GLY A 224 -4.76 -14.40 -33.57
N SER A 225 -4.25 -14.74 -32.38
CA SER A 225 -3.55 -16.00 -32.14
C SER A 225 -3.70 -16.50 -30.70
N ARG A 226 -3.43 -17.80 -30.49
CA ARG A 226 -3.31 -18.40 -29.15
C ARG A 226 -2.22 -17.75 -28.31
N SER A 227 -1.04 -17.48 -28.91
CA SER A 227 0.06 -16.79 -28.22
C SER A 227 -0.34 -15.41 -27.74
N GLU A 228 -1.13 -14.70 -28.54
CA GLU A 228 -1.64 -13.38 -28.17
C GLU A 228 -2.61 -13.46 -26.99
N ALA A 229 -3.56 -14.42 -27.01
CA ALA A 229 -4.44 -14.66 -25.87
C ALA A 229 -3.63 -14.99 -24.61
N SER A 230 -2.63 -15.87 -24.70
CA SER A 230 -1.74 -16.24 -23.60
C SER A 230 -1.02 -15.03 -22.98
N ARG A 231 -0.58 -14.05 -23.79
CA ARG A 231 0.07 -12.82 -23.30
C ARG A 231 -0.90 -11.94 -22.54
N VAL A 232 -2.12 -11.77 -23.03
CA VAL A 232 -3.14 -10.95 -22.35
C VAL A 232 -3.50 -11.57 -21.00
N TRP A 233 -3.68 -12.89 -20.96
CA TRP A 233 -3.91 -13.60 -19.69
C TRP A 233 -2.71 -13.50 -18.74
N ALA A 234 -1.47 -13.52 -19.22
CA ALA A 234 -0.30 -13.29 -18.39
C ALA A 234 -0.26 -11.88 -17.75
N LEU A 235 -0.94 -10.89 -18.35
CA LEU A 235 -1.12 -9.56 -17.76
C LEU A 235 -2.32 -9.52 -16.79
N LEU A 236 -3.43 -10.14 -17.16
CA LEU A 236 -4.69 -10.08 -16.40
C LEU A 236 -4.69 -10.96 -15.15
N ILE A 237 -4.05 -12.13 -15.17
CA ILE A 237 -4.07 -13.09 -14.06
C ILE A 237 -3.43 -12.54 -12.77
N PRO A 238 -2.18 -12.01 -12.78
CA PRO A 238 -1.60 -11.44 -11.56
C PRO A 238 -2.42 -10.25 -11.06
N PHE A 239 -2.94 -9.41 -11.96
CA PHE A 239 -3.86 -8.32 -11.60
C PHE A 239 -5.12 -8.86 -10.91
N ALA A 240 -5.83 -9.81 -11.53
CA ALA A 240 -7.10 -10.34 -11.05
C ALA A 240 -6.96 -11.05 -9.71
N ILE A 241 -5.91 -11.85 -9.52
CA ILE A 241 -5.66 -12.54 -8.24
C ILE A 241 -5.33 -11.53 -7.16
N TYR A 242 -4.43 -10.57 -7.44
CA TYR A 242 -4.05 -9.56 -6.45
C TYR A 242 -5.26 -8.73 -6.01
N TRP A 243 -6.09 -8.28 -6.96
CA TRP A 243 -7.31 -7.54 -6.67
C TRP A 243 -8.36 -8.38 -5.95
N ALA A 244 -8.52 -9.66 -6.31
CA ALA A 244 -9.46 -10.55 -5.61
C ALA A 244 -9.11 -10.71 -4.11
N PHE A 245 -7.82 -10.85 -3.79
CA PHE A 245 -7.36 -10.88 -2.39
C PHE A 245 -7.51 -9.52 -1.70
N THR A 246 -7.23 -8.44 -2.42
CA THR A 246 -7.33 -7.08 -1.89
C THR A 246 -8.78 -6.67 -1.59
N LEU A 247 -9.74 -7.10 -2.40
CA LEU A 247 -11.18 -6.86 -2.20
C LEU A 247 -11.79 -7.72 -1.08
N LYS A 248 -11.21 -8.90 -0.83
CA LYS A 248 -11.65 -9.80 0.26
C LYS A 248 -10.97 -9.48 1.59
N GLY A 249 -9.77 -8.90 1.56
CA GLY A 249 -9.00 -8.56 2.74
C GLY A 249 -9.63 -7.41 3.52
N SER A 250 -9.31 -7.33 4.82
CA SER A 250 -9.80 -6.26 5.69
C SER A 250 -8.77 -5.15 5.91
N LEU A 251 -7.62 -5.17 5.24
CA LEU A 251 -6.56 -4.20 5.45
C LEU A 251 -6.60 -3.06 4.43
N ASN A 252 -7.31 -2.00 4.79
CA ASN A 252 -7.53 -0.81 3.96
C ASN A 252 -6.67 0.36 4.46
N ILE A 253 -5.34 0.22 4.40
CA ILE A 253 -4.35 1.23 4.84
C ILE A 253 -3.69 1.95 3.66
N GLY A 254 -4.44 2.14 2.56
CA GLY A 254 -4.07 3.03 1.46
C GLY A 254 -3.56 2.39 0.16
N ILE A 255 -3.47 3.23 -0.87
CA ILE A 255 -3.36 2.80 -2.27
C ILE A 255 -2.04 2.12 -2.62
N ARG A 256 -0.98 2.34 -1.82
CA ARG A 256 0.34 1.75 -2.02
C ARG A 256 0.32 0.23 -2.11
N HIS A 257 -0.68 -0.40 -1.48
CA HIS A 257 -0.89 -1.84 -1.57
C HIS A 257 -1.23 -2.32 -2.98
N LEU A 258 -1.71 -1.46 -3.88
CA LEU A 258 -2.00 -1.80 -5.28
C LEU A 258 -0.82 -1.61 -6.23
N ILE A 259 0.28 -0.98 -5.78
CA ILE A 259 1.47 -0.70 -6.60
C ILE A 259 1.98 -1.94 -7.38
N PRO A 260 1.99 -3.16 -6.80
CA PRO A 260 2.39 -4.36 -7.56
C PRO A 260 1.59 -4.63 -8.83
N THR A 261 0.37 -4.10 -8.92
CA THR A 261 -0.53 -4.30 -10.06
C THR A 261 -0.37 -3.24 -11.16
N ILE A 262 0.20 -2.07 -10.84
CA ILE A 262 0.28 -0.92 -11.75
C ILE A 262 1.05 -1.23 -13.04
N PRO A 263 2.21 -1.91 -13.02
CA PRO A 263 2.91 -2.24 -14.26
C PRO A 263 2.06 -3.10 -15.21
N PHE A 264 1.23 -4.01 -14.70
CA PHE A 264 0.35 -4.84 -15.53
C PHE A 264 -0.75 -4.02 -16.20
N VAL A 265 -1.33 -3.05 -15.49
CA VAL A 265 -2.28 -2.08 -16.04
C VAL A 265 -1.64 -1.29 -17.19
N LEU A 266 -0.44 -0.76 -16.98
CA LEU A 266 0.26 0.04 -17.99
C LEU A 266 0.70 -0.80 -19.20
N MET A 267 1.12 -2.04 -18.99
CA MET A 267 1.42 -2.97 -20.09
C MET A 267 0.17 -3.36 -20.89
N LEU A 268 -0.98 -3.51 -20.23
CA LEU A 268 -2.26 -3.77 -20.91
C LEU A 268 -2.65 -2.60 -21.82
N ILE A 269 -2.47 -1.36 -21.35
CA ILE A 269 -2.62 -0.14 -22.15
C ILE A 269 -1.68 -0.17 -23.36
N GLY A 270 -0.40 -0.46 -23.14
CA GLY A 270 0.59 -0.55 -24.21
C GLY A 270 0.25 -1.59 -25.27
N TYR A 271 -0.22 -2.75 -24.83
CA TYR A 271 -0.68 -3.82 -25.72
C TYR A 271 -1.90 -3.39 -26.54
N ALA A 272 -2.89 -2.73 -25.93
CA ALA A 272 -4.04 -2.22 -26.66
C ALA A 272 -3.66 -1.17 -27.70
N ILE A 273 -2.76 -0.24 -27.37
CA ILE A 273 -2.22 0.76 -28.31
C ILE A 273 -1.55 0.06 -29.50
N TYR A 274 -0.72 -0.96 -29.24
CA TYR A 274 -0.08 -1.76 -30.29
C TYR A 274 -1.09 -2.43 -31.25
N ARG A 275 -2.27 -2.81 -30.74
CA ARG A 275 -3.33 -3.42 -31.56
C ARG A 275 -4.11 -2.42 -32.40
N ILE A 276 -4.04 -1.12 -32.13
CA ILE A 276 -4.79 -0.10 -32.87
C ILE A 276 -4.00 0.27 -34.13
N ASN A 277 -4.68 0.40 -35.28
CA ASN A 277 -4.05 0.98 -36.46
C ASN A 277 -3.82 2.48 -36.23
N MET A 278 -2.55 2.90 -36.20
CA MET A 278 -2.10 4.22 -35.78
C MET A 278 -2.04 5.20 -36.96
N LYS A 279 -3.15 5.90 -37.20
CA LYS A 279 -3.20 7.06 -38.11
C LYS A 279 -2.54 8.29 -37.43
N PRO A 280 -2.00 9.27 -38.17
CA PRO A 280 -1.31 10.43 -37.59
C PRO A 280 -2.09 11.17 -36.49
N TRP A 281 -3.40 11.35 -36.65
CA TRP A 281 -4.22 12.01 -35.63
C TRP A 281 -4.30 11.24 -34.30
N LYS A 282 -4.23 9.89 -34.33
CA LYS A 282 -4.23 9.07 -33.10
C LYS A 282 -2.93 9.23 -32.31
N TRP A 283 -1.81 9.40 -33.01
CA TRP A 283 -0.55 9.79 -32.37
C TRP A 283 -0.68 11.16 -31.72
N GLY A 284 -1.33 12.12 -32.40
CA GLY A 284 -1.67 13.42 -31.82
C GLY A 284 -2.48 13.29 -30.52
N VAL A 285 -3.50 12.45 -30.51
CA VAL A 285 -4.31 12.18 -29.29
C VAL A 285 -3.47 11.56 -28.17
N LEU A 286 -2.63 10.56 -28.46
CA LEU A 286 -1.76 9.97 -27.44
C LEU A 286 -0.76 10.98 -26.88
N LEU A 287 -0.15 11.82 -27.73
CA LEU A 287 0.77 12.86 -27.29
C LEU A 287 0.05 13.91 -26.44
N LEU A 288 -1.18 14.27 -26.80
CA LEU A 288 -2.02 15.18 -26.01
C LEU A 288 -2.35 14.57 -24.64
N LEU A 289 -2.76 13.31 -24.59
CA LEU A 289 -3.03 12.57 -23.34
C LEU A 289 -1.78 12.47 -22.45
N LEU A 290 -0.61 12.25 -23.06
CA LEU A 290 0.66 12.27 -22.35
C LEU A 290 0.99 13.68 -21.83
N GLY A 291 0.69 14.73 -22.60
CA GLY A 291 0.79 16.12 -22.15
C GLY A 291 -0.07 16.40 -20.92
N PHE A 292 -1.33 15.92 -20.92
CA PHE A 292 -2.20 15.98 -19.74
C PHE A 292 -1.62 15.20 -18.56
N GLN A 293 -1.10 13.98 -18.77
CA GLN A 293 -0.46 13.19 -17.73
C GLN A 293 0.72 13.94 -17.10
N ILE A 294 1.58 14.55 -17.92
CA ILE A 294 2.72 15.36 -17.45
C ILE A 294 2.23 16.53 -16.60
N TYR A 295 1.29 17.32 -17.14
CA TYR A 295 0.75 18.48 -16.44
C TYR A 295 0.15 18.10 -15.08
N HIS A 296 -0.72 17.09 -15.06
CA HIS A 296 -1.38 16.68 -13.83
C HIS A 296 -0.38 16.17 -12.80
N THR A 297 0.55 15.31 -13.17
CA THR A 297 1.56 14.82 -12.23
C THR A 297 2.44 15.95 -11.71
N LEU A 298 3.02 16.78 -12.59
CA LEU A 298 3.94 17.84 -12.18
C LEU A 298 3.25 18.96 -11.40
N SER A 299 1.95 19.20 -11.59
CA SER A 299 1.18 20.16 -10.79
C SER A 299 1.07 19.81 -9.30
N TYR A 300 1.47 18.59 -8.91
CA TYR A 300 1.57 18.14 -7.52
C TYR A 300 3.01 18.09 -7.01
N TYR A 301 4.00 18.54 -7.78
CA TYR A 301 5.36 18.63 -7.27
C TYR A 301 5.41 19.63 -6.08
N PRO A 302 6.06 19.30 -4.95
CA PRO A 302 6.74 18.03 -4.61
C PRO A 302 5.86 17.04 -3.82
N GLY A 303 4.60 17.36 -3.56
CA GLY A 303 3.63 16.61 -2.76
C GLY A 303 2.88 15.47 -3.49
N PHE A 304 3.60 14.57 -4.19
CA PHE A 304 2.98 13.48 -4.97
C PHE A 304 2.16 12.48 -4.14
N ILE A 305 2.46 12.28 -2.85
CA ILE A 305 1.68 11.39 -1.97
C ILE A 305 0.25 11.89 -1.88
N GLY A 306 0.03 13.21 -1.82
CA GLY A 306 -1.29 13.81 -1.82
C GLY A 306 -1.95 13.91 -3.20
N TYR A 307 -1.42 13.29 -4.26
CA TYR A 307 -2.04 13.38 -5.59
C TYR A 307 -3.46 12.81 -5.58
N PHE A 308 -4.43 13.56 -6.10
CA PHE A 308 -5.76 13.07 -6.47
C PHE A 308 -6.02 13.56 -7.90
N ASN A 309 -6.86 12.85 -8.64
CA ASN A 309 -7.30 13.35 -9.94
C ASN A 309 -8.30 14.52 -9.76
N ASN A 310 -8.62 15.18 -10.88
CA ASN A 310 -9.40 16.42 -10.89
C ASN A 310 -10.86 16.28 -10.46
N LEU A 311 -11.33 15.08 -10.13
CA LEU A 311 -12.68 14.89 -9.57
C LEU A 311 -12.73 15.23 -8.08
N VAL A 312 -11.57 15.41 -7.42
CA VAL A 312 -11.49 15.77 -6.00
C VAL A 312 -10.77 17.12 -5.85
N PRO A 313 -11.42 18.14 -5.28
CA PRO A 313 -10.78 19.40 -4.94
C PRO A 313 -9.55 19.20 -4.02
N ARG A 314 -8.51 20.02 -4.20
CA ARG A 314 -7.22 19.82 -3.52
C ARG A 314 -7.29 20.08 -2.02
N ASP A 315 -8.11 21.00 -1.60
CA ASP A 315 -8.44 21.34 -0.23
C ASP A 315 -9.32 20.29 0.45
N GLU A 316 -10.16 19.59 -0.31
CA GLU A 316 -11.11 18.60 0.24
C GLU A 316 -10.59 17.16 0.29
N ARG A 317 -9.37 16.86 -0.17
CA ARG A 317 -8.83 15.48 -0.27
C ARG A 317 -8.98 14.66 1.02
N HIS A 318 -8.81 15.30 2.17
CA HIS A 318 -8.94 14.67 3.49
C HIS A 318 -10.37 14.19 3.82
N ASN A 319 -11.39 14.69 3.11
CA ASN A 319 -12.78 14.22 3.21
C ASN A 319 -13.05 12.98 2.35
N TYR A 320 -12.18 12.68 1.39
CA TYR A 320 -12.32 11.54 0.48
C TYR A 320 -11.49 10.34 0.91
N LEU A 321 -10.22 10.55 1.24
CA LEU A 321 -9.29 9.46 1.55
C LEU A 321 -8.10 9.98 2.37
N VAL A 322 -7.77 9.26 3.45
CA VAL A 322 -6.65 9.57 4.35
C VAL A 322 -5.68 8.37 4.45
N ASP A 323 -4.93 8.25 5.55
CA ASP A 323 -3.89 7.23 5.75
C ASP A 323 -2.75 7.41 4.74
N SER A 324 -2.03 6.34 4.41
CA SER A 324 -0.89 6.33 3.49
C SER A 324 -1.19 6.80 2.07
N SER A 325 -2.48 7.02 1.74
CA SER A 325 -2.90 7.59 0.47
C SER A 325 -2.85 9.12 0.44
N LEU A 326 -2.70 9.78 1.60
CA LEU A 326 -2.63 11.24 1.73
C LEU A 326 -1.49 11.68 2.64
N ASP A 327 -1.21 10.92 3.70
CA ASP A 327 -0.23 11.25 4.73
C ASP A 327 0.72 10.07 5.01
N TRP A 328 2.02 10.35 4.95
CA TRP A 328 3.10 9.47 5.37
C TRP A 328 4.15 10.24 6.20
N GLY A 329 3.77 11.41 6.73
CA GLY A 329 4.66 12.34 7.43
C GLY A 329 5.44 13.29 6.52
N GLN A 330 5.11 13.37 5.22
CA GLN A 330 5.91 14.15 4.26
C GLN A 330 5.83 15.68 4.45
N ASP A 331 4.86 16.16 5.24
CA ASP A 331 4.50 17.58 5.31
C ASP A 331 4.97 18.28 6.60
N LEU A 332 5.69 17.60 7.50
CA LEU A 332 6.20 18.19 8.75
C LEU A 332 7.12 19.40 8.50
N LEU A 333 8.04 19.32 7.53
CA LEU A 333 8.91 20.45 7.21
C LEU A 333 8.18 21.58 6.47
N ARG A 334 7.10 21.27 5.73
CA ARG A 334 6.24 22.30 5.14
C ARG A 334 5.44 23.02 6.22
N LEU A 335 5.03 22.30 7.26
CA LEU A 335 4.37 22.89 8.43
C LEU A 335 5.33 23.84 9.15
N LYS A 336 6.59 23.44 9.35
CA LYS A 336 7.63 24.33 9.90
C LYS A 336 7.75 25.63 9.09
N GLN A 337 7.86 25.53 7.77
CA GLN A 337 7.94 26.71 6.89
C GLN A 337 6.72 27.64 7.04
N TYR A 338 5.52 27.06 7.16
CA TYR A 338 4.30 27.83 7.39
C TYR A 338 4.32 28.55 8.76
N ILE A 339 4.76 27.87 9.81
CA ILE A 339 4.87 28.44 11.17
C ILE A 339 5.84 29.62 11.18
N GLU A 340 7.02 29.46 10.57
CA GLU A 340 8.03 30.51 10.48
C GLU A 340 7.53 31.71 9.66
N ALA A 341 6.87 31.46 8.52
CA ALA A 341 6.35 32.51 7.65
C ALA A 341 5.21 33.33 8.28
N ASN A 342 4.48 32.77 9.24
CA ASN A 342 3.35 33.42 9.91
C ASN A 342 3.67 33.83 11.36
N ASP A 343 4.94 33.76 11.77
CA ASP A 343 5.43 34.11 13.11
C ASP A 343 4.66 33.43 14.26
N ILE A 344 4.28 32.16 14.08
CA ILE A 344 3.52 31.39 15.06
C ILE A 344 4.44 31.00 16.22
N LYS A 345 4.18 31.56 17.41
CA LYS A 345 5.02 31.41 18.61
C LYS A 345 4.82 30.11 19.37
N GLU A 346 3.60 29.56 19.36
CA GLU A 346 3.25 28.32 20.05
C GLU A 346 2.22 27.57 19.20
N ILE A 347 2.36 26.25 19.09
CA ILE A 347 1.43 25.42 18.32
C ILE A 347 1.31 24.02 18.90
N LYS A 348 0.08 23.51 18.98
CA LYS A 348 -0.22 22.13 19.35
C LYS A 348 -0.19 21.26 18.09
N ILE A 349 0.47 20.09 18.14
CA ILE A 349 0.63 19.23 16.96
C ILE A 349 0.21 17.78 17.28
N ASP A 350 -0.74 17.26 16.52
CA ASP A 350 -1.07 15.82 16.48
C ASP A 350 -0.68 15.24 15.11
N TYR A 351 0.43 14.51 15.07
CA TYR A 351 1.18 14.20 13.86
C TYR A 351 1.23 12.70 13.55
N PHE A 352 0.77 12.32 12.35
CA PHE A 352 0.66 10.92 11.93
C PHE A 352 2.00 10.26 11.57
N GLY A 353 2.99 11.03 11.10
CA GLY A 353 4.26 10.48 10.64
C GLY A 353 5.15 9.95 11.77
N GLY A 354 6.13 9.11 11.41
CA GLY A 354 7.06 8.50 12.38
C GLY A 354 8.20 9.40 12.88
N SER A 355 8.08 10.73 12.75
CA SER A 355 9.10 11.68 13.18
C SER A 355 8.70 12.38 14.49
N VAL A 356 9.59 13.18 15.07
CA VAL A 356 9.35 13.90 16.33
C VAL A 356 9.17 15.39 16.02
N PRO A 357 7.95 15.95 16.07
CA PRO A 357 7.71 17.36 15.69
C PRO A 357 8.56 18.38 16.47
N SER A 358 8.70 18.18 17.78
CA SER A 358 9.45 19.10 18.67
C SER A 358 10.93 19.22 18.32
N TYR A 359 11.51 18.23 17.64
CA TYR A 359 12.89 18.33 17.15
C TYR A 359 13.03 19.38 16.02
N TYR A 360 12.04 19.46 15.13
CA TYR A 360 12.08 20.39 13.99
C TYR A 360 11.42 21.74 14.29
N ILE A 361 10.43 21.73 15.18
CA ILE A 361 9.60 22.86 15.57
C ILE A 361 9.65 22.93 17.12
N PRO A 362 10.68 23.56 17.71
CA PRO A 362 10.88 23.57 19.17
C PRO A 362 9.72 24.17 19.95
N GLN A 363 8.99 25.10 19.35
CA GLN A 363 7.79 25.72 19.93
C GLN A 363 6.51 24.88 19.79
N SER A 364 6.62 23.63 19.34
CA SER A 364 5.48 22.73 19.23
C SER A 364 5.26 21.94 20.51
N THR A 365 3.98 21.74 20.83
CA THR A 365 3.52 20.91 21.95
C THR A 365 2.79 19.69 21.39
N PRO A 366 3.17 18.45 21.78
CA PRO A 366 2.43 17.26 21.38
C PRO A 366 0.97 17.34 21.79
N TRP A 367 0.06 16.94 20.93
CA TRP A 367 -1.38 16.97 21.19
C TRP A 367 -2.06 15.71 20.66
N HIS A 368 -3.20 15.35 21.26
CA HIS A 368 -4.05 14.25 20.84
C HIS A 368 -5.52 14.59 21.09
N SER A 369 -6.42 14.00 20.30
CA SER A 369 -7.86 14.31 20.38
C SER A 369 -8.45 14.07 21.78
N GLN A 370 -7.91 13.08 22.50
CA GLN A 370 -8.38 12.68 23.84
C GLN A 370 -8.19 13.75 24.92
N TYR A 371 -7.29 14.73 24.69
CA TYR A 371 -7.09 15.89 25.58
C TYR A 371 -8.22 16.91 25.49
N GLY A 372 -9.14 16.74 24.54
CA GLY A 372 -10.33 17.57 24.39
C GLY A 372 -10.07 18.87 23.62
N PRO A 373 -11.04 19.81 23.69
CA PRO A 373 -10.99 21.09 22.98
C PRO A 373 -9.89 22.00 23.51
N THR A 374 -9.40 22.90 22.67
CA THR A 374 -8.30 23.78 23.03
C THR A 374 -8.32 25.07 22.22
N THR A 375 -7.67 26.11 22.74
CA THR A 375 -7.50 27.41 22.07
C THR A 375 -6.10 27.55 21.46
N GLY A 376 -5.93 28.56 20.61
CA GLY A 376 -4.68 28.87 19.90
C GLY A 376 -4.46 28.01 18.67
N TRP A 377 -3.20 27.94 18.23
CA TRP A 377 -2.81 27.22 17.03
C TRP A 377 -2.77 25.71 17.25
N LEU A 378 -3.38 24.97 16.32
CA LEU A 378 -3.49 23.51 16.34
C LEU A 378 -3.25 22.96 14.93
N ALA A 379 -2.27 22.07 14.78
CA ALA A 379 -1.98 21.36 13.53
C ALA A 379 -2.26 19.87 13.71
N ILE A 380 -3.16 19.32 12.88
CA ILE A 380 -3.61 17.93 12.99
C ILE A 380 -3.39 17.23 11.66
N SER A 381 -2.69 16.10 11.66
CA SER A 381 -2.64 15.21 10.50
C SER A 381 -4.05 14.74 10.13
N ALA A 382 -4.41 14.88 8.85
CA ALA A 382 -5.73 14.53 8.30
C ALA A 382 -6.16 13.10 8.65
N THR A 383 -5.21 12.16 8.73
CA THR A 383 -5.48 10.79 9.16
C THR A 383 -6.00 10.72 10.59
N PHE A 384 -5.37 11.41 11.53
CA PHE A 384 -5.82 11.47 12.93
C PHE A 384 -7.08 12.31 13.10
N TYR A 385 -7.22 13.37 12.30
CA TYR A 385 -8.47 14.13 12.23
C TYR A 385 -9.67 13.22 11.97
N GLN A 386 -9.63 12.44 10.89
CA GLN A 386 -10.73 11.55 10.53
C GLN A 386 -10.81 10.29 11.41
N SER A 387 -9.69 9.67 11.77
CA SER A 387 -9.71 8.42 12.55
C SER A 387 -10.16 8.64 14.00
N SER A 388 -9.87 9.80 14.59
CA SER A 388 -10.34 10.13 15.95
C SER A 388 -11.86 10.11 16.06
N LYS A 389 -12.58 10.40 14.97
CA LYS A 389 -14.05 10.36 14.92
C LYS A 389 -14.61 8.94 15.03
N LEU A 390 -13.77 7.93 14.75
CA LEU A 390 -14.09 6.53 15.03
C LEU A 390 -13.64 6.10 16.42
N TYR A 391 -12.35 6.33 16.71
CA TYR A 391 -11.70 5.76 17.89
C TYR A 391 -12.12 6.46 19.17
N GLY A 392 -12.34 7.79 19.11
CA GLY A 392 -12.85 8.56 20.24
C GLY A 392 -14.11 7.92 20.83
N PRO A 393 -15.21 7.80 20.07
CA PRO A 393 -16.43 7.19 20.58
C PRO A 393 -16.28 5.75 21.08
N LYS A 394 -15.45 4.95 20.42
CA LYS A 394 -15.22 3.55 20.80
C LYS A 394 -14.44 3.37 22.09
N GLU A 395 -13.44 4.21 22.30
CA GLU A 395 -12.58 4.18 23.47
C GLU A 395 -13.16 5.00 24.64
N GLY A 396 -14.32 5.63 24.43
CA GLY A 396 -14.92 6.51 25.42
C GLY A 396 -14.10 7.80 25.62
N LYS A 397 -13.55 8.35 24.53
CA LYS A 397 -12.62 9.49 24.50
C LYS A 397 -13.11 10.60 23.57
N TRP A 398 -12.53 11.78 23.75
CA TRP A 398 -12.72 12.91 22.84
C TRP A 398 -12.16 12.65 21.44
N SER A 399 -12.83 13.21 20.44
CA SER A 399 -12.45 13.22 19.03
C SER A 399 -12.30 14.65 18.53
N TYR A 400 -11.75 14.83 17.33
CA TYR A 400 -11.68 16.13 16.67
C TYR A 400 -13.01 16.57 16.02
N GLN A 401 -14.13 15.89 16.28
CA GLN A 401 -15.42 16.24 15.68
C GLN A 401 -15.87 17.69 15.97
N TRP A 402 -15.46 18.26 17.12
CA TRP A 402 -15.77 19.65 17.46
C TRP A 402 -15.15 20.68 16.50
N LEU A 403 -14.14 20.28 15.72
CA LEU A 403 -13.53 21.12 14.69
C LEU A 403 -14.31 21.11 13.37
N ASP A 404 -15.33 20.26 13.19
CA ASP A 404 -16.06 20.16 11.92
C ASP A 404 -16.80 21.44 11.53
N ASP A 405 -17.17 22.27 12.51
CA ASP A 405 -17.76 23.57 12.26
C ASP A 405 -16.71 24.67 12.02
N HIS A 406 -15.42 24.39 12.20
CA HIS A 406 -14.33 25.35 12.09
C HIS A 406 -13.59 25.19 10.76
N GLU A 407 -13.41 26.28 10.03
CA GLU A 407 -12.61 26.25 8.81
C GLU A 407 -11.11 26.26 9.15
N PRO A 408 -10.30 25.36 8.56
CA PRO A 408 -8.86 25.38 8.74
C PRO A 408 -8.29 26.66 8.12
N LYS A 409 -7.38 27.32 8.85
CA LYS A 409 -6.63 28.48 8.37
C LYS A 409 -5.68 28.11 7.23
N ALA A 410 -5.17 26.88 7.24
CA ALA A 410 -4.36 26.35 6.15
C ALA A 410 -4.44 24.82 6.09
N ILE A 411 -4.21 24.27 4.89
CA ILE A 411 -4.02 22.83 4.68
C ILE A 411 -2.63 22.61 4.07
N ILE A 412 -1.70 22.15 4.89
CA ILE A 412 -0.30 22.00 4.51
C ILE A 412 -0.12 20.69 3.74
N GLY A 413 0.32 20.80 2.48
CA GLY A 413 0.55 19.66 1.57
C GLY A 413 -0.68 18.83 1.20
N GLY A 414 -1.83 19.14 1.82
CA GLY A 414 -3.04 18.32 1.78
C GLY A 414 -3.18 17.37 2.96
N SER A 415 -2.17 17.20 3.81
CA SER A 415 -2.16 16.16 4.85
C SER A 415 -2.19 16.70 6.28
N ILE A 416 -1.95 17.99 6.51
CA ILE A 416 -2.01 18.60 7.85
C ILE A 416 -2.99 19.79 7.81
N LEU A 417 -4.02 19.72 8.65
CA LEU A 417 -5.02 20.77 8.85
C LEU A 417 -4.53 21.69 9.96
N VAL A 418 -4.48 23.00 9.70
CA VAL A 418 -4.04 24.01 10.68
C VAL A 418 -5.23 24.89 11.07
N PHE A 419 -5.52 24.95 12.35
CA PHE A 419 -6.56 25.76 12.96
C PHE A 419 -5.96 26.82 13.88
N ASN A 420 -6.71 27.89 14.11
CA ASN A 420 -6.46 28.86 15.18
C ASN A 420 -7.80 29.15 15.84
N ILE A 421 -7.98 28.67 17.07
CA ILE A 421 -9.25 28.68 17.78
C ILE A 421 -9.20 29.72 18.90
N SER A 422 -10.11 30.69 18.86
CA SER A 422 -10.25 31.70 19.92
C SER A 422 -11.16 31.22 21.06
N GLU A 423 -11.15 31.91 22.19
CA GLU A 423 -12.13 31.68 23.26
C GLU A 423 -13.55 31.96 22.78
N GLU A 424 -13.74 33.02 21.99
CA GLU A 424 -15.03 33.37 21.39
C GLU A 424 -15.58 32.27 20.46
N ASP A 425 -14.71 31.59 19.71
CA ASP A 425 -15.12 30.46 18.88
C ASP A 425 -15.71 29.32 19.72
N LEU A 426 -15.08 29.00 20.86
CA LEU A 426 -15.56 27.99 21.79
C LEU A 426 -16.84 28.44 22.53
N GLU A 427 -17.02 29.72 22.81
CA GLU A 427 -18.25 30.25 23.40
C GLU A 427 -19.42 30.20 22.40
N ARG A 428 -19.18 30.58 21.14
CA ARG A 428 -20.18 30.55 20.07
C ARG A 428 -20.57 29.14 19.68
N ARG A 429 -19.62 28.20 19.74
CA ARG A 429 -19.79 26.80 19.35
C ARG A 429 -19.21 25.89 20.43
N PRO A 430 -19.91 25.75 21.57
CA PRO A 430 -19.42 24.98 22.69
C PRO A 430 -19.23 23.51 22.27
N PRO A 431 -18.01 22.97 22.40
CA PRO A 431 -17.71 21.61 22.00
C PRO A 431 -18.43 20.63 22.94
N VAL A 432 -19.17 19.69 22.35
CA VAL A 432 -19.94 18.68 23.10
C VAL A 432 -19.35 17.30 22.87
N SER A 433 -19.12 16.57 23.96
CA SER A 433 -18.79 15.15 23.91
C SER A 433 -19.48 14.43 25.07
N PRO A 434 -20.06 13.24 24.85
CA PRO A 434 -20.58 12.42 25.94
C PRO A 434 -19.46 11.76 26.76
N TYR A 435 -18.20 11.97 26.39
CA TYR A 435 -17.03 11.32 26.98
C TYR A 435 -16.23 12.30 27.85
N PRO A 436 -15.62 11.83 28.95
CA PRO A 436 -14.75 12.66 29.77
C PRO A 436 -13.42 12.96 29.06
N ILE A 437 -12.81 14.11 29.38
CA ILE A 437 -11.44 14.42 28.96
C ILE A 437 -10.50 13.51 29.76
N THR A 438 -9.76 12.64 29.06
CA THR A 438 -8.78 11.75 29.69
C THR A 438 -7.42 12.43 29.71
N PHE A 439 -7.08 13.02 30.85
CA PHE A 439 -5.75 13.57 31.13
C PHE A 439 -4.77 12.44 31.44
N ILE A 440 -4.42 11.63 30.44
CA ILE A 440 -3.27 10.73 30.55
C ILE A 440 -2.07 11.54 30.05
N ASP A 441 -1.41 12.21 31.01
CA ASP A 441 -0.33 13.17 30.87
C ASP A 441 -0.65 14.38 29.97
N SER A 442 -1.05 15.49 30.61
CA SER A 442 -1.07 16.80 29.95
C SER A 442 0.30 17.11 29.35
N PRO A 443 0.39 17.65 28.12
CA PRO A 443 1.67 18.06 27.54
C PRO A 443 2.42 19.13 28.35
N ALA A 444 1.78 19.74 29.34
CA ALA A 444 2.42 20.64 30.30
C ALA A 444 2.57 19.95 31.67
N LYS A 445 3.70 19.26 31.87
CA LYS A 445 4.48 19.18 33.12
C LYS A 445 5.82 18.49 32.87
N THR A 446 6.87 19.33 32.83
CA THR A 446 8.27 19.05 33.21
C THR A 446 9.00 17.87 32.58
N GLN A 447 9.91 18.18 31.65
CA GLN A 447 11.09 17.38 31.32
C GLN A 447 11.86 16.93 32.60
N GLU A 448 11.82 17.74 33.66
CA GLU A 448 12.35 17.44 35.01
C GLU A 448 11.75 16.20 35.70
N GLU A 449 10.48 15.85 35.44
CA GLU A 449 9.87 14.65 36.04
C GLU A 449 10.22 13.36 35.29
N LYS A 450 10.57 13.45 34.00
CA LYS A 450 11.11 12.32 33.23
C LYS A 450 12.55 12.01 33.61
N GLU A 451 13.35 13.01 33.94
CA GLU A 451 14.72 12.81 34.42
C GLU A 451 14.77 12.24 35.85
N ARG A 452 13.84 12.63 36.74
CA ARG A 452 13.73 12.04 38.10
C ARG A 452 13.29 10.57 38.15
N LYS A 453 12.66 10.03 37.10
CA LYS A 453 12.28 8.60 37.02
C LYS A 453 13.36 7.69 36.42
N ILE A 454 14.51 8.26 36.03
CA ILE A 454 15.67 7.49 35.55
C ILE A 454 16.73 7.32 36.67
N GLU A 455 16.59 8.03 37.80
CA GLU A 455 17.46 7.91 38.99
C GLU A 455 16.81 7.24 40.22
N LEU A 456 15.68 6.55 40.04
CA LEU A 456 15.08 5.63 41.03
C LEU A 456 14.78 4.30 40.37
#